data_AF-A0A9P5SVQ2-F1
#
_entry.id   AF-A0A9P5SVQ2-F1
#
_cell.length_a   1.000
_cell.length_b   1.000
_cell.length_c   1.000
_cell.angle_alpha   90.00
_cell.angle_beta   90.00
_cell.angle_gamma   90.00
#
_symmetry.space_group_name_H-M   'P 1'
#
loop_
_entity.id
_entity.type
_entity.pdbx_description
1 polymer ?
#
loop_
_entity_poly.entity_id
_entity_poly.type
_entity_poly.pdbx_seq_one_letter_code
_entity_poly.pdbx_strand_id
1 'polypeptide(L)'
;MQDAIILSNYLYALKDKTPESLNSAFKGYFEEGEPFARAAFETSDHFWQFFRRRIYAVIRLVVAYLPQWVWRRAFDKMYGYRPQSPSCPASPTADLSKPSHKRISKAAHIIISANVN
;
A
#
# COMPACT_ATOMS: atom_id res chain seq x y z
N MET A 1 -0.83 -3.15 -5.65
CA MET A 1 -1.32 -1.87 -6.22
C MET A 1 -0.27 -0.77 -6.20
N GLN A 2 0.50 -0.59 -5.13
CA GLN A 2 1.57 0.43 -5.08
C GLN A 2 2.65 0.23 -6.15
N ASP A 3 2.99 -1.03 -6.43
CA ASP A 3 3.99 -1.40 -7.41
C ASP A 3 3.72 -0.85 -8.83
N ALA A 4 2.49 -1.03 -9.31
CA ALA A 4 2.06 -0.51 -10.61
C ALA A 4 2.10 1.03 -10.67
N ILE A 5 1.85 1.72 -9.55
CA ILE A 5 1.92 3.19 -9.46
C ILE A 5 3.37 3.64 -9.58
N ILE A 6 4.29 3.00 -8.86
CA ILE A 6 5.72 3.32 -8.89
C ILE A 6 6.28 3.12 -10.30
N LEU A 7 5.99 1.97 -10.93
CA LEU A 7 6.42 1.70 -12.29
C LEU A 7 5.85 2.74 -13.28
N SER A 8 4.58 3.13 -13.13
CA SER A 8 3.99 4.16 -13.99
C SER A 8 4.72 5.49 -13.86
N ASN A 9 5.16 5.88 -12.66
CA ASN A 9 5.93 7.11 -12.46
C ASN A 9 7.29 7.07 -13.19
N TYR A 10 7.99 5.93 -13.14
CA TYR A 10 9.23 5.72 -13.88
C TYR A 10 9.02 5.83 -15.40
N LEU A 11 7.91 5.27 -15.91
CA LEU A 11 7.58 5.34 -17.32
C LEU A 11 7.14 6.73 -17.77
N TYR A 12 6.45 7.50 -16.92
CA TYR A 12 6.05 8.88 -17.20
C TYR A 12 7.20 9.88 -17.13
N ALA A 13 8.25 9.58 -16.36
CA ALA A 13 9.44 10.43 -16.25
C ALA A 13 10.38 10.34 -17.47
N LEU A 14 10.21 9.33 -18.33
CA LEU A 14 11.00 9.16 -19.56
C LEU A 14 10.64 10.21 -20.61
N LYS A 15 11.63 10.99 -21.06
CA LYS A 15 11.47 11.95 -22.16
C LYS A 15 11.40 11.26 -23.53
N ASP A 16 12.21 10.22 -23.70
CA ASP A 16 12.28 9.40 -24.91
C ASP A 16 11.95 7.95 -24.57
N LYS A 17 11.31 7.23 -25.51
CA LYS A 17 10.91 5.83 -25.33
C LYS A 17 11.82 4.87 -26.09
N THR A 18 13.12 5.15 -26.09
CA THR A 18 14.09 4.25 -26.71
C THR A 18 14.24 2.98 -25.86
N PRO A 19 14.58 1.83 -26.46
CA PRO A 19 14.78 0.58 -25.72
C PRO A 19 15.80 0.70 -24.57
N GLU A 20 16.85 1.51 -24.76
CA GLU A 20 17.88 1.76 -23.75
C GLU A 20 17.34 2.54 -22.55
N SER A 21 16.56 3.59 -22.80
CA SER A 21 15.94 4.41 -21.75
C SER A 21 14.91 3.61 -20.93
N LEU A 22 14.15 2.74 -21.59
CA LEU A 22 13.22 1.82 -20.93
C LEU A 22 13.96 0.82 -20.04
N ASN A 23 15.02 0.20 -20.55
CA ASN A 23 15.84 -0.71 -19.75
C ASN A 23 16.44 -0.03 -18.52
N SER A 24 16.91 1.21 -18.64
CA SER A 24 17.40 1.99 -17.50
C SER A 24 16.31 2.28 -16.48
N ALA A 25 15.09 2.62 -16.93
CA ALA A 25 13.97 2.88 -16.03
C ALA A 25 13.51 1.62 -15.29
N PHE A 26 13.43 0.48 -15.98
CA PHE A 26 13.15 -0.82 -15.34
C PHE A 26 14.23 -1.20 -14.34
N LYS A 27 15.51 -0.98 -14.69
CA LYS A 27 16.63 -1.25 -13.77
C LYS A 27 16.52 -0.41 -12.49
N GLY A 28 16.26 0.89 -12.61
CA GLY A 28 16.04 1.76 -11.45
C GLY A 28 14.84 1.35 -10.60
N TYR A 29 13.73 0.98 -11.25
CA TYR A 29 12.55 0.44 -10.56
C TYR A 29 12.87 -0.86 -9.79
N PHE A 30 13.63 -1.79 -10.38
CA PHE A 30 14.03 -3.02 -9.69
C PHE A 30 14.98 -2.74 -8.53
N GLU A 31 15.95 -1.86 -8.70
CA GLU A 31 16.90 -1.48 -7.65
C GLU A 31 16.21 -0.80 -6.45
N GLU A 32 15.22 0.06 -6.71
CA GLU A 32 14.44 0.70 -5.65
C GLU A 32 13.41 -0.25 -5.00
N GLY A 33 12.79 -1.13 -5.80
CA GLY A 33 11.71 -2.03 -5.35
C GLY A 33 12.18 -3.26 -4.58
N GLU A 34 13.36 -3.79 -4.88
CA GLU A 34 13.93 -5.00 -4.26
C GLU A 34 13.97 -4.94 -2.71
N PRO A 35 14.48 -3.88 -2.05
CA PRO A 35 14.52 -3.83 -0.59
C PRO A 35 13.12 -3.83 0.04
N PHE A 36 12.13 -3.21 -0.60
CA PHE A 36 10.75 -3.21 -0.10
C PHE A 36 10.11 -4.59 -0.24
N ALA A 37 10.31 -5.26 -1.39
CA ALA A 37 9.83 -6.61 -1.62
C ALA A 37 10.45 -7.59 -0.62
N ARG A 38 11.77 -7.47 -0.38
CA ARG A 38 12.49 -8.29 0.60
C ARG A 38 12.01 -8.03 2.02
N ALA A 39 11.86 -6.77 2.43
CA ALA A 39 11.35 -6.43 3.77
C ALA A 39 9.92 -6.95 3.97
N ALA A 40 9.06 -6.87 2.96
CA ALA A 40 7.71 -7.42 3.01
C ALA A 40 7.72 -8.95 3.12
N PHE A 41 8.63 -9.62 2.40
CA PHE A 41 8.84 -11.05 2.50
C PHE A 41 9.33 -11.47 3.89
N GLU A 42 10.37 -10.84 4.42
CA GLU A 42 10.92 -11.10 5.76
C GLU A 42 9.86 -10.88 6.85
N THR A 43 9.08 -9.80 6.73
CA THR A 43 7.97 -9.54 7.67
C THR A 43 6.93 -10.66 7.62
N SER A 44 6.57 -11.11 6.42
CA SER A 44 5.59 -12.17 6.22
C SER A 44 6.11 -13.52 6.70
N ASP A 45 7.40 -13.81 6.48
CA ASP A 45 8.04 -15.05 6.93
C ASP A 45 8.16 -15.08 8.46
N HIS A 46 8.61 -14.00 9.09
CA HIS A 46 8.61 -13.89 10.55
C HIS A 46 7.21 -14.04 11.15
N PHE A 47 6.21 -13.43 10.52
CA PHE A 47 4.82 -13.59 10.92
C PHE A 47 4.36 -15.05 10.78
N TRP A 48 4.68 -15.71 9.67
CA TRP A 48 4.36 -17.12 9.46
C TRP A 48 5.03 -18.04 10.50
N GLN A 49 6.31 -17.82 10.79
CA GLN A 49 7.05 -18.55 11.80
C GLN A 49 6.44 -18.36 13.20
N PHE A 50 5.98 -17.15 13.52
CA PHE A 50 5.25 -16.85 14.76
C PHE A 50 3.91 -17.61 14.84
N PHE A 51 3.15 -17.65 13.74
CA PHE A 51 1.85 -18.35 13.68
C PHE A 51 1.96 -19.86 13.69
N ARG A 52 3.05 -20.42 13.17
CA ARG A 52 3.34 -21.86 13.19
C ARG A 52 3.44 -22.41 14.62
N ARG A 53 3.79 -21.58 15.61
CA ARG A 53 3.89 -21.96 17.03
C ARG A 53 2.54 -21.85 17.75
N ARG A 54 1.66 -22.85 17.66
CA ARG A 54 0.41 -23.06 18.46
C ARG A 54 -0.52 -21.85 18.69
N ILE A 55 -0.27 -20.71 18.06
CA ILE A 55 -0.99 -19.47 18.28
C ILE A 55 -2.37 -19.51 17.63
N TYR A 56 -2.56 -20.40 16.66
CA TYR A 56 -3.86 -20.75 16.13
C TYR A 56 -4.88 -21.12 17.21
N ALA A 57 -4.47 -21.84 18.27
CA ALA A 57 -5.38 -22.18 19.36
C ALA A 57 -5.78 -20.93 20.18
N VAL A 58 -4.82 -20.04 20.43
CA VAL A 58 -5.04 -18.77 21.15
C VAL A 58 -5.91 -17.84 20.32
N ILE A 59 -5.63 -17.68 19.03
CA ILE A 59 -6.43 -16.87 18.10
C ILE A 59 -7.85 -17.42 18.04
N ARG A 60 -8.03 -18.73 17.92
CA ARG A 60 -9.36 -19.35 17.86
C ARG A 60 -10.15 -19.11 19.14
N LEU A 61 -9.47 -19.14 20.29
CA LEU A 61 -10.07 -18.82 21.59
C LEU A 61 -10.45 -17.33 21.66
N VAL A 62 -9.54 -16.43 21.28
CA VAL A 62 -9.80 -14.99 21.23
C VAL A 62 -10.98 -14.68 20.30
N VAL A 63 -11.04 -15.31 19.12
CA VAL A 63 -12.14 -15.15 18.17
C VAL A 63 -13.47 -15.66 18.73
N ALA A 64 -13.45 -16.80 19.43
CA ALA A 64 -14.64 -17.41 20.03
C ALA A 64 -15.19 -16.60 21.22
N TYR A 65 -14.32 -15.94 21.98
CA TYR A 65 -14.72 -15.15 23.15
C TYR A 65 -14.85 -13.65 22.87
N LEU A 66 -14.52 -13.17 21.67
CA LEU A 66 -14.69 -11.76 21.33
C LEU A 66 -16.20 -11.43 21.21
N PRO A 67 -16.69 -10.40 21.93
CA PRO A 67 -18.07 -9.95 21.77
C PRO A 67 -18.37 -9.49 20.34
N GLN A 68 -19.58 -9.79 19.84
CA GLN A 68 -19.97 -9.49 18.46
C GLN A 68 -19.93 -7.98 18.11
N TRP A 69 -20.07 -7.09 19.09
CA TRP A 69 -19.94 -5.65 18.88
C TRP A 69 -18.50 -5.22 18.54
N VAL A 70 -17.49 -5.94 19.05
CA VAL A 70 -16.08 -5.69 18.73
C VAL A 70 -15.80 -6.08 17.28
N TRP A 71 -16.32 -7.23 16.85
CA TRP A 71 -16.25 -7.68 15.47
C TRP A 71 -16.87 -6.68 14.51
N ARG A 72 -18.10 -6.20 14.79
CA ARG A 72 -18.75 -5.17 13.98
C ARG A 72 -17.88 -3.93 13.82
N ARG A 73 -17.37 -3.38 14.94
CA ARG A 73 -16.51 -2.19 14.91
C ARG A 73 -15.20 -2.41 14.15
N ALA A 74 -14.63 -3.62 14.23
CA ALA A 74 -13.43 -3.98 13.48
C ALA A 74 -13.71 -4.08 11.97
N PHE A 75 -14.81 -4.72 11.59
CA PHE A 75 -15.25 -4.80 10.20
C PHE A 75 -15.58 -3.42 9.64
N ASP A 76 -16.32 -2.58 10.36
CA ASP A 76 -16.68 -1.22 9.93
C ASP A 76 -15.44 -0.38 9.61
N LYS A 77 -14.41 -0.43 10.49
CA LYS A 77 -13.13 0.22 10.21
C LYS A 77 -12.43 -0.39 9.00
N MET A 78 -12.35 -1.72 8.92
CA MET A 78 -11.66 -2.39 7.83
C MET A 78 -12.29 -2.07 6.47
N TYR A 79 -13.62 -2.04 6.38
CA TYR A 79 -14.33 -1.65 5.15
C TYR A 79 -14.22 -0.15 4.87
N GLY A 80 -14.20 0.69 5.91
CA GLY A 80 -14.01 2.14 5.76
C GLY A 80 -12.63 2.56 5.20
N TYR A 81 -11.60 1.74 5.40
CA TYR A 81 -10.25 2.00 4.85
C TYR A 81 -9.98 1.33 3.50
N ARG A 82 -10.92 0.55 2.95
CA ARG A 82 -10.70 -0.04 1.63
C ARG A 82 -10.80 1.06 0.58
N PRO A 83 -9.79 1.23 -0.28
CA PRO A 83 -9.92 2.12 -1.43
C PRO A 83 -11.08 1.60 -2.29
N GLN A 84 -12.16 2.37 -2.36
CA GLN A 84 -13.24 2.07 -3.30
C GLN A 84 -12.70 2.33 -4.71
N SER A 85 -12.95 1.38 -5.62
CA SER A 85 -12.69 1.63 -7.04
C SER A 85 -13.55 2.82 -7.48
N PRO A 86 -12.99 3.82 -8.20
CA PRO A 86 -13.76 4.97 -8.68
C PRO A 86 -14.90 4.57 -9.65
N SER A 87 -14.94 3.31 -10.09
CA SER A 87 -15.99 2.75 -10.96
C SER A 87 -17.21 2.19 -10.22
N CYS A 88 -17.25 2.20 -8.89
CA CYS A 88 -18.37 1.65 -8.12
C CYS A 88 -19.24 2.78 -7.54
N PRO A 89 -20.57 2.79 -7.76
CA PRO A 89 -21.44 3.82 -7.19
C PRO A 89 -21.40 3.76 -5.66
N ALA A 90 -21.19 4.92 -5.03
CA ALA A 90 -21.15 5.04 -3.59
C ALA A 90 -22.47 4.57 -2.97
N SER A 91 -22.40 3.62 -2.03
CA SER A 91 -23.57 3.17 -1.29
C SER A 91 -24.16 4.32 -0.44
N PRO A 92 -25.50 4.46 -0.36
CA PRO A 92 -26.18 5.62 0.21
C PRO A 92 -26.03 5.83 1.74
N THR A 93 -25.26 4.99 2.43
CA THR A 93 -25.00 5.08 3.88
C THR A 93 -23.60 5.59 4.23
N ALA A 94 -22.87 6.16 3.26
CA ALA A 94 -21.57 6.77 3.50
C ALA A 94 -21.68 8.16 4.15
N ASP A 95 -22.15 8.21 5.40
CA ASP A 95 -21.91 9.36 6.26
C ASP A 95 -20.39 9.50 6.48
N LEU A 96 -19.82 10.55 5.90
CA LEU A 96 -18.53 11.15 6.26
C LEU A 96 -17.34 10.18 6.47
N SER A 97 -17.09 9.24 5.56
CA SER A 97 -15.74 8.66 5.47
C SER A 97 -14.79 9.72 4.92
N LYS A 98 -14.00 10.31 5.81
CA LYS A 98 -12.96 11.32 5.54
C LYS A 98 -12.24 11.03 4.22
N PRO A 99 -12.00 12.03 3.36
CA PRO A 99 -11.26 11.80 2.13
C PRO A 99 -9.86 11.26 2.48
N SER A 100 -9.59 10.04 2.03
CA SER A 100 -8.29 9.36 2.07
C SER A 100 -7.32 10.00 1.05
N HIS A 101 -7.20 11.32 1.07
CA HIS A 101 -6.22 12.04 0.25
C HIS A 101 -5.94 13.43 0.83
N LYS A 102 -4.87 13.52 1.63
CA LYS A 102 -4.02 14.72 1.73
C LYS A 102 -2.75 14.39 2.52
N ARG A 103 -1.78 13.80 1.82
CA ARG A 103 -0.36 13.98 2.15
C ARG A 103 0.49 14.01 0.89
N ILE A 104 0.11 14.85 -0.06
CA ILE A 104 1.08 15.45 -0.98
C ILE A 104 1.58 16.70 -0.25
N SER A 105 2.64 16.58 0.54
CA SER A 105 3.38 17.73 1.06
C SER A 105 4.73 17.27 1.60
N LYS A 106 5.76 17.45 0.77
CA LYS A 106 7.13 17.93 1.09
C LYS A 106 8.22 17.37 0.16
N ALA A 107 8.06 16.18 -0.42
CA ALA A 107 9.07 15.65 -1.37
C ALA A 107 9.04 16.36 -2.73
N ALA A 108 7.86 16.78 -3.21
CA ALA A 108 7.72 17.44 -4.52
C ALA A 108 8.29 18.87 -4.57
N HIS A 109 8.58 19.50 -3.43
CA HIS A 109 9.17 20.84 -3.39
C HIS A 109 10.70 20.85 -3.42
N ILE A 110 11.35 19.72 -3.08
CA ILE A 110 12.82 19.69 -2.99
C ILE A 110 13.46 19.52 -4.39
N ILE A 111 12.79 18.84 -5.32
CA ILE A 111 13.36 18.61 -6.66
C ILE A 111 13.26 19.86 -7.56
N ILE A 112 12.30 20.77 -7.30
CA ILE A 112 12.13 21.99 -8.12
C ILE A 112 13.12 23.11 -7.71
N SER A 113 13.63 23.11 -6.47
CA SER A 113 14.56 24.15 -6.00
C SER A 113 16.06 23.83 -6.20
N ALA A 114 16.42 22.63 -6.65
CA ALA A 114 17.81 22.21 -6.80
C ALA A 114 18.41 22.43 -8.20
N ASN A 115 17.65 22.97 -9.16
CA ASN A 115 18.13 23.16 -10.54
C ASN A 115 17.90 24.58 -11.09
N VAL A 116 17.87 25.58 -10.21
CA VAL A 116 17.99 27.00 -10.56
C VAL A 116 19.29 27.52 -9.96
N ASN A 117 20.40 27.20 -10.64
CA ASN A 117 21.59 28.05 -10.84
C ASN A 117 22.56 27.33 -11.78
#